data_AF-X1H4A8-F1
#
_entry.id   AF-X1H4A8-F1
#
_cell.length_a   1.000
_cell.length_b   1.000
_cell.length_c   1.000
_cell.angle_alpha   90.00
_cell.angle_beta   90.00
_cell.angle_gamma   90.00
#
_symmetry.space_group_name_H-M   'P 1'
#
loop_
_entity.id
_entity.type
_entity.pdbx_description
1 polymer ?
#
loop_
_entity_poly.entity_id
_entity_poly.type
_entity_poly.pdbx_seq_one_letter_code
_entity_poly.pdbx_strand_id
1 'polypeptide(L)'
;DFFRRLSAGPVGEKIMKLPDNCYMPDMSDLAKHPLIPALALSLMFSKGDQFSEKAALYLRNFIRLIDKSITEYLEARKMILLQIEEKNRSSEEMQKNGRVLYILSFVDHAENCVNTIRRLLHLLGSIKNERMSPSIPKIPRKLIEAHRNIIKNIRDTIEHVNEKIQKDEHSKGEPIMLSLAEDEKSMVICKQNLGFCDLESVIRNFYDIGKYLIQCYRK
;
A
#
# COMPACT_ATOMS: atom_id res chain seq x y z
N ASP A 1 26.84 -16.73 -12.42
CA ASP A 1 27.79 -15.80 -11.77
C ASP A 1 27.22 -14.48 -11.26
N PHE A 2 26.33 -13.76 -11.97
CA PHE A 2 25.79 -12.48 -11.48
C PHE A 2 25.15 -12.55 -10.08
N PHE A 3 24.33 -13.57 -9.80
CA PHE A 3 23.69 -13.75 -8.48
C PHE A 3 24.63 -14.25 -7.38
N ARG A 4 25.70 -14.99 -7.72
CA ARG A 4 26.76 -15.32 -6.74
C ARG A 4 27.58 -14.10 -6.36
N ARG A 5 27.72 -13.13 -7.29
CA ARG A 5 28.36 -11.84 -7.00
C ARG A 5 27.47 -10.92 -6.17
N LEU A 6 26.15 -10.94 -6.39
CA LEU A 6 25.20 -10.28 -5.47
C LEU A 6 25.23 -10.89 -4.07
N SER A 7 25.68 -12.13 -3.89
CA SER A 7 25.80 -12.76 -2.55
C SER A 7 27.19 -12.62 -1.89
N ALA A 8 28.18 -12.08 -2.62
CA ALA A 8 29.57 -11.93 -2.19
C ALA A 8 30.02 -10.46 -2.16
N GLY A 9 29.08 -9.54 -1.93
CA GLY A 9 29.39 -8.12 -1.73
C GLY A 9 30.34 -7.90 -0.54
N PRO A 10 31.10 -6.80 -0.52
CA PRO A 10 32.00 -6.47 0.58
C PRO A 10 31.27 -6.55 1.92
N VAL A 11 31.96 -7.08 2.93
CA VAL A 11 31.48 -7.28 4.31
C VAL A 11 30.71 -6.03 4.78
N GLY A 12 29.38 -6.15 4.85
CA GLY A 12 28.47 -5.08 5.26
C GLY A 12 27.41 -4.66 4.23
N GLU A 13 27.43 -5.15 2.99
CA GLU A 13 26.31 -4.96 2.05
C GLU A 13 25.17 -5.93 2.38
N LYS A 14 24.03 -5.35 2.78
CA LYS A 14 22.82 -6.09 3.09
C LYS A 14 22.13 -6.50 1.80
N ILE A 15 22.43 -7.72 1.35
CA ILE A 15 21.91 -8.28 0.11
C ILE A 15 20.41 -8.50 0.28
N MET A 16 19.63 -8.08 -0.71
CA MET A 16 18.19 -8.28 -0.73
C MET A 16 17.88 -9.79 -0.59
N LYS A 17 17.33 -10.18 0.56
CA LYS A 17 16.93 -11.56 0.83
C LYS A 17 15.69 -11.88 0.01
N LEU A 18 15.73 -12.98 -0.75
CA LEU A 18 14.55 -13.51 -1.41
C LEU A 18 13.59 -14.11 -0.37
N PRO A 19 12.28 -13.81 -0.44
CA PRO A 19 11.32 -14.27 0.55
C PRO A 19 11.25 -15.80 0.62
N ASP A 20 11.09 -16.32 1.83
CA ASP A 20 10.74 -17.71 2.09
C ASP A 20 9.22 -17.88 2.27
N ASN A 21 8.56 -16.86 2.85
CA ASN A 21 7.14 -16.88 3.18
C ASN A 21 6.46 -15.57 2.79
N CYS A 22 5.13 -15.62 2.65
CA CYS A 22 4.31 -14.44 2.45
C CYS A 22 3.53 -14.13 3.73
N TYR A 23 4.04 -13.21 4.54
CA TYR A 23 3.35 -12.76 5.77
C TYR A 23 2.37 -11.60 5.54
N MET A 24 2.19 -11.14 4.30
CA MET A 24 1.15 -10.15 3.98
C MET A 24 -0.23 -10.79 4.16
N PRO A 25 -1.07 -10.29 5.10
CA PRO A 25 -2.44 -10.79 5.24
C PRO A 25 -3.21 -10.75 3.94
N ASP A 26 -4.06 -11.76 3.70
CA ASP A 26 -4.92 -11.77 2.53
C ASP A 26 -6.12 -10.82 2.73
N MET A 27 -6.41 -10.00 1.72
CA MET A 27 -7.56 -9.08 1.69
C MET A 27 -8.48 -9.35 0.49
N SER A 28 -8.40 -10.55 -0.09
CA SER A 28 -9.24 -10.96 -1.21
C SER A 28 -10.74 -10.86 -0.92
N ASP A 29 -11.14 -10.91 0.35
CA ASP A 29 -12.52 -10.67 0.80
C ASP A 29 -13.02 -9.26 0.44
N LEU A 30 -12.17 -8.24 0.58
CA LEU A 30 -12.53 -6.86 0.24
C LEU A 30 -12.59 -6.65 -1.28
N ALA A 31 -11.68 -7.26 -2.02
CA ALA A 31 -11.64 -7.15 -3.49
C ALA A 31 -12.86 -7.80 -4.17
N LYS A 32 -13.50 -8.79 -3.54
CA LYS A 32 -14.77 -9.37 -4.00
C LYS A 32 -15.95 -8.40 -3.87
N HIS A 33 -15.81 -7.36 -3.04
CA HIS A 33 -16.84 -6.38 -2.74
C HIS A 33 -16.31 -4.95 -2.92
N PRO A 34 -15.93 -4.54 -4.14
CA PRO A 34 -15.41 -3.20 -4.39
C PRO A 34 -16.46 -2.14 -4.06
N LEU A 35 -16.02 -0.98 -3.57
CA LEU A 35 -16.89 0.10 -3.13
C LEU A 35 -17.39 0.97 -4.29
N ILE A 36 -16.64 1.08 -5.39
CA ILE A 36 -17.03 1.88 -6.56
C ILE A 36 -18.41 1.46 -7.12
N PRO A 37 -18.71 0.16 -7.37
CA PRO A 37 -20.04 -0.24 -7.85
C PRO A 37 -21.15 0.10 -6.84
N ALA A 38 -20.90 -0.08 -5.54
CA ALA A 38 -21.87 0.26 -4.50
C ALA A 38 -22.14 1.77 -4.43
N LEU A 39 -21.11 2.60 -4.63
CA LEU A 39 -21.24 4.05 -4.76
C LEU A 39 -22.03 4.43 -6.02
N ALA A 40 -21.72 3.83 -7.17
CA ALA A 40 -22.40 4.11 -8.44
C ALA A 40 -23.91 3.85 -8.32
N LEU A 41 -24.30 2.70 -7.75
CA LEU A 41 -25.70 2.40 -7.46
C LEU A 41 -26.31 3.44 -6.52
N SER A 42 -25.61 3.81 -5.44
CA SER A 42 -26.14 4.79 -4.48
C SER A 42 -26.34 6.18 -5.12
N LEU A 43 -25.46 6.60 -6.03
CA LEU A 43 -25.60 7.86 -6.76
C LEU A 43 -26.78 7.86 -7.75
N MET A 44 -27.07 6.71 -8.38
CA MET A 44 -28.21 6.59 -9.31
C MET A 44 -29.56 6.71 -8.59
N PHE A 45 -29.63 6.33 -7.31
CA PHE A 45 -30.87 6.34 -6.53
C PHE A 45 -30.93 7.46 -5.47
N SER A 46 -29.85 8.23 -5.27
CA SER A 46 -29.83 9.35 -4.32
C SER A 46 -30.55 10.59 -4.88
N LYS A 47 -31.28 11.30 -4.03
CA LYS A 47 -31.77 12.66 -4.33
C LYS A 47 -30.56 13.61 -4.23
N GLY A 48 -30.24 14.33 -5.30
CA GLY A 48 -28.95 15.00 -5.55
C GLY A 48 -28.47 16.08 -4.58
N ASP A 49 -29.16 16.31 -3.45
CA ASP A 49 -28.99 17.51 -2.62
C ASP A 49 -28.41 17.25 -1.22
N GLN A 50 -27.98 16.01 -0.92
CA GLN A 50 -27.50 15.65 0.43
C GLN A 50 -26.12 16.23 0.78
N PHE A 51 -25.26 16.45 -0.21
CA PHE A 51 -23.88 16.91 -0.02
C PHE A 51 -23.58 18.10 -0.93
N SER A 52 -22.68 18.99 -0.50
CA SER A 52 -22.11 19.97 -1.43
C SER A 52 -21.40 19.26 -2.58
N GLU A 53 -21.33 19.89 -3.76
CA GLU A 53 -20.62 19.35 -4.91
C GLU A 53 -19.18 18.94 -4.56
N LYS A 54 -18.49 19.82 -3.83
CA LYS A 54 -17.13 19.60 -3.35
C LYS A 54 -17.01 18.40 -2.41
N ALA A 55 -17.95 18.24 -1.46
CA ALA A 55 -18.02 17.06 -0.59
C ALA A 55 -18.22 15.79 -1.42
N ALA A 56 -19.16 15.81 -2.39
CA ALA A 56 -19.41 14.67 -3.27
C ALA A 56 -18.17 14.27 -4.09
N LEU A 57 -17.39 15.24 -4.59
CA LEU A 57 -16.13 14.97 -5.30
C LEU A 57 -15.07 14.35 -4.39
N TYR A 58 -14.92 14.84 -3.16
CA TYR A 58 -14.01 14.23 -2.18
C TYR A 58 -14.42 12.80 -1.84
N LEU A 59 -15.71 12.54 -1.63
CA LEU A 59 -16.23 11.20 -1.34
C LEU A 59 -15.97 10.24 -2.50
N ARG A 60 -16.29 10.63 -3.74
CA ARG A 60 -16.03 9.79 -4.93
C ARG A 60 -14.56 9.44 -5.07
N ASN A 61 -13.68 10.43 -4.93
CA ASN A 61 -12.24 10.19 -5.04
C ASN A 61 -11.71 9.34 -3.88
N PHE A 62 -12.24 9.53 -2.67
CA PHE A 62 -11.90 8.73 -1.50
C PHE A 62 -12.26 7.26 -1.70
N ILE A 63 -13.51 6.96 -2.11
CA ILE A 63 -13.96 5.59 -2.41
C ILE A 63 -13.09 4.96 -3.50
N ARG A 64 -12.82 5.68 -4.58
CA ARG A 64 -11.96 5.18 -5.67
C ARG A 64 -10.55 4.83 -5.19
N LEU A 65 -9.97 5.65 -4.32
CA LEU A 65 -8.64 5.39 -3.78
C LEU A 65 -8.62 4.24 -2.77
N ILE A 66 -9.72 3.96 -2.07
CA ILE A 66 -9.83 2.75 -1.22
C ILE A 66 -9.70 1.51 -2.09
N ASP A 67 -10.53 1.37 -3.12
CA ASP A 67 -10.49 0.21 -4.02
C ASP A 67 -9.10 0.08 -4.67
N LYS A 68 -8.51 1.20 -5.12
CA LYS A 68 -7.14 1.21 -5.63
C LYS A 68 -6.14 0.68 -4.59
N SER A 69 -6.20 1.12 -3.34
CA SER A 69 -5.25 0.68 -2.30
C SER A 69 -5.33 -0.83 -2.04
N ILE A 70 -6.53 -1.40 -2.10
CA ILE A 70 -6.75 -2.85 -1.98
C ILE A 70 -6.12 -3.58 -3.17
N THR A 71 -6.35 -3.10 -4.40
CA THR A 71 -5.74 -3.68 -5.61
C THR A 71 -4.22 -3.67 -5.54
N GLU A 72 -3.61 -2.52 -5.26
CA GLU A 72 -2.14 -2.40 -5.19
C GLU A 72 -1.55 -3.27 -4.08
N TYR A 73 -2.22 -3.36 -2.94
CA TYR A 73 -1.81 -4.26 -1.86
C TYR A 73 -1.84 -5.73 -2.29
N LEU A 74 -2.91 -6.17 -2.95
CA LEU A 74 -3.06 -7.56 -3.40
C LEU A 74 -2.09 -7.92 -4.52
N GLU A 75 -1.82 -7.00 -5.45
CA GLU A 75 -0.79 -7.21 -6.47
C GLU A 75 0.61 -7.26 -5.85
N ALA A 76 0.94 -6.41 -4.87
CA ALA A 76 2.19 -6.53 -4.11
C ALA A 76 2.31 -7.91 -3.42
N ARG A 77 1.25 -8.36 -2.74
CA ARG A 77 1.20 -9.70 -2.12
C ARG A 77 1.43 -10.82 -3.14
N LYS A 78 0.79 -10.72 -4.31
CA LYS A 78 0.94 -11.68 -5.41
C LYS A 78 2.37 -11.71 -5.94
N MET A 79 3.06 -10.57 -6.04
CA MET A 79 4.48 -10.54 -6.44
C MET A 79 5.38 -11.29 -5.46
N ILE A 80 5.11 -11.22 -4.15
CA ILE A 80 5.84 -12.03 -3.15
C ILE A 80 5.60 -13.53 -3.39
N LEU A 81 4.34 -13.92 -3.60
CA LEU A 81 3.99 -15.33 -3.86
C LEU A 81 4.67 -15.86 -5.13
N LEU A 82 4.60 -15.09 -6.23
CA LEU A 82 5.29 -15.43 -7.48
C LEU A 82 6.81 -15.50 -7.30
N GLN A 83 7.40 -14.65 -6.45
CA GLN A 83 8.82 -14.72 -6.13
C GLN A 83 9.20 -16.01 -5.38
N ILE A 84 8.32 -16.48 -4.48
CA ILE A 84 8.49 -17.75 -3.75
C ILE A 84 8.36 -18.93 -4.72
N GLU A 85 7.37 -18.91 -5.62
CA GLU A 85 7.20 -19.92 -6.67
C GLU A 85 8.43 -19.97 -7.59
N GLU A 86 8.90 -18.82 -8.06
CA GLU A 86 10.08 -18.69 -8.90
C GLU A 86 11.34 -19.24 -8.21
N LYS A 87 11.48 -19.03 -6.89
CA LYS A 87 12.59 -19.58 -6.10
C LYS A 87 12.61 -21.10 -6.09
N ASN A 88 11.43 -21.73 -6.15
CA ASN A 88 11.27 -23.19 -6.11
C ASN A 88 11.27 -23.83 -7.52
N ARG A 89 11.38 -23.03 -8.58
CA ARG A 89 11.36 -23.51 -9.96
C ARG A 89 12.60 -24.36 -10.30
N SER A 90 12.46 -25.35 -11.19
CA SER A 90 13.58 -26.23 -11.54
C SER A 90 14.69 -25.47 -12.28
N SER A 91 15.93 -25.97 -12.17
CA SER A 91 17.05 -25.40 -12.91
C SER A 91 16.89 -25.55 -14.43
N GLU A 92 16.26 -26.63 -14.92
CA GLU A 92 16.01 -26.80 -16.37
C GLU A 92 15.00 -25.77 -16.89
N GLU A 93 13.92 -25.53 -16.14
CA GLU A 93 12.92 -24.51 -16.50
C GLU A 93 13.51 -23.10 -16.50
N MET A 94 14.35 -22.79 -15.50
CA MET A 94 15.07 -21.51 -15.44
C MET A 94 16.04 -21.32 -16.62
N GLN A 95 16.71 -22.38 -17.07
CA GLN A 95 17.61 -22.31 -18.23
C GLN A 95 16.84 -22.08 -19.53
N LYS A 96 15.65 -22.68 -19.66
CA LYS A 96 14.82 -22.56 -20.86
C LYS A 96 14.12 -21.21 -20.98
N ASN A 97 13.51 -20.73 -19.88
CA ASN A 97 12.62 -19.58 -19.91
C ASN A 97 13.24 -18.30 -19.33
N GLY A 98 14.44 -18.39 -18.76
CA GLY A 98 15.08 -17.28 -18.04
C GLY A 98 14.44 -17.04 -16.66
N ARG A 99 15.13 -16.28 -15.81
CA ARG A 99 14.66 -15.94 -14.46
C ARG A 99 13.84 -14.66 -14.47
N VAL A 100 12.78 -14.63 -13.66
CA VAL A 100 11.95 -13.44 -13.47
C VAL A 100 12.17 -12.89 -12.06
N LEU A 101 12.35 -11.58 -11.92
CA LEU A 101 12.54 -10.92 -10.62
C LEU A 101 11.28 -10.18 -10.22
N TYR A 102 10.32 -10.90 -9.65
CA TYR A 102 9.06 -10.34 -9.17
C TYR A 102 9.23 -9.34 -8.03
N ILE A 103 10.38 -9.37 -7.33
CA ILE A 103 10.65 -8.42 -6.24
C ILE A 103 10.68 -6.96 -6.70
N LEU A 104 11.05 -6.67 -7.96
CA LEU A 104 11.01 -5.30 -8.48
C LEU A 104 9.57 -4.82 -8.68
N SER A 105 8.71 -5.68 -9.21
CA SER A 105 7.28 -5.38 -9.34
C SER A 105 6.59 -5.28 -7.98
N PHE A 106 7.06 -6.01 -6.96
CA PHE A 106 6.61 -5.82 -5.58
C PHE A 106 6.85 -4.38 -5.11
N VAL A 107 8.06 -3.83 -5.35
CA VAL A 107 8.39 -2.44 -4.99
C VAL A 107 7.38 -1.48 -5.60
N ASP A 108 7.13 -1.60 -6.91
CA ASP A 108 6.21 -0.72 -7.64
C ASP A 108 4.81 -0.72 -7.02
N HIS A 109 4.24 -1.90 -6.78
CA HIS A 109 2.90 -2.02 -6.20
C HIS A 109 2.84 -1.56 -4.73
N ALA A 110 3.85 -1.88 -3.93
CA ALA A 110 3.90 -1.47 -2.54
C ALA A 110 4.06 0.06 -2.39
N GLU A 111 4.89 0.69 -3.20
CA GLU A 111 5.01 2.16 -3.24
C GLU A 111 3.70 2.83 -3.69
N ASN A 112 3.05 2.28 -4.74
CA ASN A 112 1.74 2.75 -5.18
C ASN A 112 0.66 2.62 -4.10
N CYS A 113 0.69 1.51 -3.33
CA CYS A 113 -0.19 1.30 -2.19
C CYS A 113 0.03 2.37 -1.11
N VAL A 114 1.28 2.57 -0.67
CA VAL A 114 1.64 3.59 0.34
C VAL A 114 1.23 4.99 -0.11
N ASN A 115 1.52 5.36 -1.35
CA ASN A 115 1.14 6.66 -1.91
C ASN A 115 -0.39 6.83 -1.94
N THR A 116 -1.12 5.80 -2.34
CA THR A 116 -2.59 5.80 -2.34
C THR A 116 -3.15 6.02 -0.94
N ILE A 117 -2.59 5.35 0.08
CA ILE A 117 -2.99 5.51 1.49
C ILE A 117 -2.65 6.91 2.00
N ARG A 118 -1.50 7.48 1.62
CA ARG A 118 -1.13 8.85 1.98
C ARG A 118 -2.13 9.88 1.43
N ARG A 119 -2.66 9.63 0.22
CA ARG A 119 -3.73 10.44 -0.39
C ARG A 119 -5.06 10.26 0.33
N LEU A 120 -5.41 9.04 0.72
CA LEU A 120 -6.60 8.76 1.55
C LEU A 120 -6.55 9.52 2.88
N LEU A 121 -5.40 9.53 3.57
CA LEU A 121 -5.20 10.30 4.80
C LEU A 121 -5.43 11.81 4.62
N HIS A 122 -5.07 12.36 3.46
CA HIS A 122 -5.32 13.76 3.15
C HIS A 122 -6.81 14.02 2.89
N LEU A 123 -7.43 13.19 2.05
CA LEU A 123 -8.87 13.30 1.75
C LEU A 123 -9.74 13.11 2.98
N LEU A 124 -9.37 12.20 3.90
CA LEU A 124 -10.08 12.02 5.16
C LEU A 124 -10.13 13.32 5.97
N GLY A 125 -9.02 14.06 6.00
CA GLY A 125 -8.94 15.38 6.61
C GLY A 125 -9.81 16.41 5.88
N SER A 126 -9.82 16.41 4.54
CA SER A 126 -10.65 17.30 3.73
C SER A 126 -12.14 17.04 3.91
N ILE A 127 -12.57 15.77 3.91
CA ILE A 127 -13.96 15.36 4.17
C ILE A 127 -14.40 15.82 5.55
N LYS A 128 -13.56 15.60 6.58
CA LYS A 128 -13.88 16.01 7.96
C LYS A 128 -14.15 17.52 8.10
N ASN A 129 -13.46 18.34 7.31
CA ASN A 129 -13.50 19.80 7.44
C ASN A 129 -14.52 20.47 6.50
N GLU A 130 -15.17 19.72 5.62
CA GLU A 130 -16.11 20.26 4.62
C GLU A 130 -17.52 20.42 5.23
N ARG A 131 -18.11 21.61 5.08
CA ARG A 131 -19.33 22.07 5.80
C ARG A 131 -20.58 21.19 5.58
N MET A 132 -20.59 20.41 4.51
CA MET A 132 -21.69 19.48 4.14
C MET A 132 -21.19 18.07 3.89
N SER A 133 -20.11 17.65 4.54
CA SER A 133 -19.65 16.26 4.50
C SER A 133 -20.28 15.44 5.62
N PRO A 134 -20.54 14.14 5.37
CA PRO A 134 -21.03 13.23 6.40
C PRO A 134 -20.01 13.08 7.54
N SER A 135 -20.52 12.92 8.77
CA SER A 135 -19.68 12.71 9.94
C SER A 135 -18.91 11.38 9.85
N ILE A 136 -17.60 11.42 10.05
CA ILE A 136 -16.72 10.25 9.94
C ILE A 136 -16.75 9.45 11.25
N PRO A 137 -16.95 8.12 11.23
CA PRO A 137 -16.92 7.28 12.43
C PRO A 137 -15.60 7.44 13.21
N LYS A 138 -15.72 7.75 14.51
CA LYS A 138 -14.58 8.15 15.37
C LYS A 138 -13.56 7.03 15.58
N ILE A 139 -14.01 5.80 15.79
CA ILE A 139 -13.15 4.66 16.11
C ILE A 139 -12.21 4.31 14.94
N PRO A 140 -12.71 3.96 13.73
CA PRO A 140 -11.81 3.61 12.62
C PRO A 140 -10.91 4.78 12.21
N ARG A 141 -11.41 6.02 12.32
CA ARG A 141 -10.61 7.22 12.08
C ARG A 141 -9.40 7.30 13.03
N LYS A 142 -9.58 7.05 14.33
CA LYS A 142 -8.48 7.07 15.29
C LYS A 142 -7.43 5.99 14.99
N LEU A 143 -7.87 4.79 14.59
CA LEU A 143 -6.98 3.69 14.23
C LEU A 143 -6.13 4.03 13.00
N ILE A 144 -6.73 4.67 11.99
CA ILE A 144 -6.01 5.21 10.83
C ILE A 144 -5.03 6.31 11.24
N GLU A 145 -5.47 7.28 12.06
CA GLU A 145 -4.67 8.43 12.48
C GLU A 145 -3.42 8.02 13.26
N ALA A 146 -3.47 6.89 14.00
CA ALA A 146 -2.31 6.34 14.71
C ALA A 146 -1.13 5.98 13.78
N HIS A 147 -1.41 5.61 12.52
CA HIS A 147 -0.41 5.20 11.54
C HIS A 147 0.03 6.35 10.61
N ARG A 148 -0.54 7.54 10.78
CA ARG A 148 -0.34 8.67 9.87
C ARG A 148 1.13 9.06 9.68
N ASN A 149 1.88 9.11 10.78
CA ASN A 149 3.27 9.58 10.76
C ASN A 149 4.18 8.56 10.06
N ILE A 150 4.03 7.26 10.34
CA ILE A 150 4.87 6.25 9.70
C ILE A 150 4.60 6.16 8.19
N ILE A 151 3.33 6.19 7.76
CA ILE A 151 2.97 6.21 6.33
C ILE A 151 3.54 7.45 5.64
N LYS A 152 3.44 8.62 6.28
CA LYS A 152 4.04 9.86 5.77
C LYS A 152 5.56 9.70 5.62
N ASN A 153 6.26 9.25 6.65
CA ASN A 153 7.72 9.15 6.63
C ASN A 153 8.23 8.16 5.57
N ILE A 154 7.54 7.04 5.37
CA ILE A 154 7.88 6.08 4.30
C ILE A 154 7.69 6.73 2.94
N ARG A 155 6.53 7.33 2.68
CA ARG A 155 6.25 8.03 1.42
C ARG A 155 7.26 9.14 1.14
N ASP A 156 7.55 9.97 2.14
CA ASP A 156 8.54 11.05 2.01
C ASP A 156 9.94 10.47 1.74
N THR A 157 10.26 9.31 2.34
CA THR A 157 11.53 8.62 2.05
C THR A 157 11.58 8.09 0.63
N ILE A 158 10.49 7.50 0.10
CA ILE A 158 10.38 7.05 -1.29
C ILE A 158 10.59 8.23 -2.25
N GLU A 159 9.87 9.34 -2.04
CA GLU A 159 9.91 10.52 -2.93
C GLU A 159 11.28 11.22 -2.92
N HIS A 160 11.99 11.22 -1.80
CA HIS A 160 13.22 12.00 -1.61
C HIS A 160 14.48 11.13 -1.46
N VAL A 161 14.45 9.84 -1.83
CA VAL A 161 15.63 8.98 -1.69
C VAL A 161 16.80 9.45 -2.54
N ASN A 162 16.53 9.97 -3.75
CA ASN A 162 17.56 10.51 -4.64
C ASN A 162 18.29 11.70 -4.01
N GLU A 163 17.57 12.60 -3.34
CA GLU A 163 18.16 13.75 -2.65
C GLU A 163 19.05 13.30 -1.48
N LYS A 164 18.62 12.28 -0.72
CA LYS A 164 19.42 11.70 0.37
C LYS A 164 20.71 11.05 -0.14
N ILE A 165 20.65 10.37 -1.28
CA ILE A 165 21.83 9.79 -1.93
C ILE A 165 22.80 10.91 -2.34
N GLN A 166 22.31 11.98 -2.98
CA GLN A 166 23.15 13.10 -3.40
C GLN A 166 23.85 13.84 -2.25
N LYS A 167 23.25 13.84 -1.06
CA LYS A 167 23.78 14.50 0.14
C LYS A 167 24.60 13.59 1.05
N ASP A 168 24.83 12.33 0.65
CA ASP A 168 25.46 11.30 1.49
C ASP A 168 24.76 11.10 2.86
N GLU A 169 23.44 11.34 2.92
CA GLU A 169 22.62 11.21 4.13
C GLU A 169 22.11 9.77 4.36
N HIS A 170 22.55 8.82 3.52
CA HIS A 170 22.18 7.40 3.64
C HIS A 170 23.24 6.63 4.44
N SER A 171 22.82 5.82 5.40
CA SER A 171 23.77 4.96 6.13
C SER A 171 24.15 3.76 5.26
N LYS A 172 25.41 3.32 5.34
CA LYS A 172 25.87 2.11 4.65
C LYS A 172 25.01 0.90 5.07
N GLY A 173 24.48 0.17 4.08
CA GLY A 173 23.64 -1.02 4.29
C GLY A 173 22.15 -0.75 4.47
N GLU A 174 21.71 0.50 4.43
CA GLU A 174 20.28 0.84 4.40
C GLU A 174 19.66 0.60 3.00
N PRO A 175 18.45 0.03 2.92
CA PRO A 175 17.79 -0.18 1.63
C PRO A 175 17.34 1.16 1.03
N ILE A 176 17.77 1.43 -0.21
CA ILE A 176 17.42 2.65 -0.98
C ILE A 176 16.12 2.51 -1.77
N MET A 177 15.55 1.30 -1.81
CA MET A 177 14.26 1.01 -2.39
C MET A 177 13.44 0.27 -1.33
N LEU A 178 12.12 0.31 -1.46
CA LEU A 178 11.27 -0.45 -0.54
C LEU A 178 11.57 -1.94 -0.70
N SER A 179 11.89 -2.63 0.40
CA SER A 179 12.22 -4.06 0.39
C SER A 179 11.54 -4.77 1.55
N LEU A 180 11.54 -6.11 1.52
CA LEU A 180 11.13 -6.89 2.68
C LEU A 180 12.16 -6.74 3.82
N ALA A 181 11.67 -6.69 5.05
CA ALA A 181 12.51 -6.85 6.23
C ALA A 181 13.03 -8.29 6.35
N GLU A 182 14.04 -8.50 7.21
CA GLU A 182 14.63 -9.83 7.43
C GLU A 182 13.61 -10.86 7.95
N ASP A 183 12.65 -10.40 8.75
CA ASP A 183 11.57 -11.24 9.30
C ASP A 183 10.42 -11.47 8.32
N GLU A 184 10.48 -10.85 7.14
CA GLU A 184 9.47 -10.90 6.07
C GLU A 184 8.08 -10.43 6.51
N LYS A 185 7.92 -9.79 7.68
CA LYS A 185 6.62 -9.33 8.23
C LYS A 185 6.34 -7.85 8.00
N SER A 186 7.34 -7.15 7.47
CA SER A 186 7.29 -5.72 7.23
C SER A 186 8.03 -5.36 5.96
N MET A 187 7.75 -4.17 5.46
CA MET A 187 8.54 -3.52 4.43
C MET A 187 9.39 -2.41 5.03
N VAL A 188 10.59 -2.23 4.49
CA VAL A 188 11.59 -1.28 4.97
C VAL A 188 12.13 -0.43 3.83
N ILE A 189 12.40 0.83 4.14
CA ILE A 189 13.15 1.75 3.27
C ILE A 189 13.92 2.72 4.17
N CYS A 190 15.24 2.82 3.96
CA CYS A 190 16.15 3.48 4.88
C CYS A 190 15.91 3.02 6.34
N LYS A 191 15.63 3.95 7.25
CA LYS A 191 15.31 3.71 8.66
C LYS A 191 13.83 3.48 8.95
N GLN A 192 12.98 3.51 7.92
CA GLN A 192 11.54 3.37 8.08
C GLN A 192 11.13 1.91 7.95
N ASN A 193 10.16 1.49 8.75
CA ASN A 193 9.58 0.14 8.75
C ASN A 193 8.05 0.26 8.86
N LEU A 194 7.32 -0.49 8.03
CA LEU A 194 5.87 -0.63 8.15
C LEU A 194 5.47 -2.11 8.08
N GLY A 195 4.85 -2.58 9.15
CA GLY A 195 4.31 -3.94 9.25
C GLY A 195 3.15 -4.18 8.28
N PHE A 196 3.07 -5.40 7.74
CA PHE A 196 1.99 -5.76 6.84
C PHE A 196 0.62 -5.82 7.52
N CYS A 197 0.56 -6.25 8.78
CA CYS A 197 -0.67 -6.22 9.59
C CYS A 197 -1.13 -4.79 9.86
N ASP A 198 -0.21 -3.85 10.10
CA ASP A 198 -0.56 -2.44 10.31
C ASP A 198 -1.12 -1.82 9.03
N LEU A 199 -0.47 -2.10 7.90
CA LEU A 199 -0.92 -1.67 6.57
C LEU A 199 -2.32 -2.22 6.23
N GLU A 200 -2.54 -3.51 6.43
CA GLU A 200 -3.82 -4.17 6.23
C GLU A 200 -4.91 -3.57 7.13
N SER A 201 -4.62 -3.41 8.43
CA SER A 201 -5.52 -2.76 9.39
C SER A 201 -5.93 -1.36 8.95
N VAL A 202 -4.98 -0.54 8.47
CA VAL A 202 -5.28 0.79 7.93
C VAL A 202 -6.22 0.72 6.73
N ILE A 203 -5.98 -0.17 5.77
CA ILE A 203 -6.82 -0.34 4.57
C ILE A 203 -8.23 -0.82 4.96
N ARG A 204 -8.36 -1.79 5.86
CA ARG A 204 -9.66 -2.26 6.37
C ARG A 204 -10.45 -1.15 7.05
N ASN A 205 -9.81 -0.35 7.91
CA ASN A 205 -10.46 0.80 8.55
C ASN A 205 -10.91 1.86 7.53
N PHE A 206 -10.11 2.10 6.48
CA PHE A 206 -10.53 2.97 5.38
C PHE A 206 -11.74 2.41 4.64
N TYR A 207 -11.74 1.11 4.35
CA TYR A 207 -12.85 0.42 3.71
C TYR A 207 -14.14 0.48 4.55
N ASP A 208 -14.05 0.32 5.86
CA ASP A 208 -15.19 0.46 6.77
C ASP A 208 -15.77 1.88 6.78
N ILE A 209 -14.91 2.90 6.78
CA ILE A 209 -15.34 4.29 6.59
C ILE A 209 -16.00 4.45 5.21
N GLY A 210 -15.42 3.90 4.15
CA GLY A 210 -15.98 3.96 2.80
C GLY A 210 -17.39 3.36 2.71
N LYS A 211 -17.61 2.17 3.28
CA LYS A 211 -18.95 1.54 3.39
C LYS A 211 -19.93 2.47 4.10
N TYR A 212 -19.54 3.02 5.23
CA TYR A 212 -20.38 3.95 5.99
C TYR A 212 -20.74 5.20 5.17
N LEU A 213 -19.76 5.80 4.48
CA LEU A 213 -19.99 6.99 3.65
C LEU A 213 -20.95 6.72 2.49
N ILE A 214 -20.88 5.54 1.88
CA ILE A 214 -21.83 5.11 0.84
C ILE A 214 -23.25 4.96 1.41
N GLN A 215 -23.39 4.45 2.64
CA GLN A 215 -24.71 4.36 3.29
C GLN A 215 -25.32 5.75 3.55
N CYS A 216 -24.50 6.77 3.78
CA CYS A 216 -25.00 8.14 3.93
C CYS A 216 -25.68 8.67 2.66
N TYR A 217 -25.30 8.20 1.46
CA TYR A 217 -25.98 8.58 0.20
C TYR A 217 -27.43 8.06 0.11
N ARG A 218 -27.76 7.02 0.87
CA ARG A 218 -29.07 6.34 0.79
C ARG A 218 -30.12 6.92 1.73
N LYS A 219 -29.74 7.82 2.64
CA LYS A 219 -30.64 8.41 3.64
C LYS A 219 -31.27 9.68 3.12
#